data_AF-A0A3D2I2W2-F1
#
_entry.id   AF-A0A3D2I2W2-F1
#
_cell.length_a   1.000
_cell.length_b   1.000
_cell.length_c   1.000
_cell.angle_alpha   90.00
_cell.angle_beta   90.00
_cell.angle_gamma   90.00
#
_symmetry.space_group_name_H-M   'P 1'
#
loop_
_entity.id
_entity.type
_entity.pdbx_description
1 polymer ?
#
loop_
_entity_poly.entity_id
_entity_poly.type
_entity_poly.pdbx_seq_one_letter_code
_entity_poly.pdbx_strand_id
1 'polypeptide(L)' 'MSGSKASVIEKINRMPDEMNEFELIERLYMLSRLEHSRQRCQTEGTFSDEDVSEYFRKKREMHANR' A
#
# COMPACT_ATOMS: atom_id res chain seq x y z
N MET A 1 -20.37 -3.93 10.68
CA MET A 1 -19.33 -4.41 9.74
C MET A 1 -18.42 -3.24 9.41
N SER A 2 -17.12 -3.30 9.72
CA SER A 2 -16.20 -2.19 9.39
C SER A 2 -16.15 -2.02 7.86
N GLY A 3 -16.15 -0.77 7.37
CA GLY A 3 -16.19 -0.49 5.93
C GLY A 3 -15.07 -1.15 5.12
N SER A 4 -13.91 -1.40 5.76
CA SER A 4 -12.78 -2.12 5.17
C SER A 4 -13.10 -3.59 4.84
N LYS A 5 -13.78 -4.31 5.74
CA LYS A 5 -14.12 -5.73 5.53
C LYS A 5 -15.13 -5.90 4.39
N ALA A 6 -16.08 -4.99 4.26
CA ALA A 6 -17.07 -5.02 3.17
C ALA A 6 -16.40 -4.79 1.80
N SER A 7 -15.50 -3.81 1.71
CA SER A 7 -14.71 -3.51 0.49
C SER A 7 -13.83 -4.69 0.05
N VAL A 8 -13.19 -5.39 0.99
CA VAL A 8 -12.37 -6.56 0.68
C VAL A 8 -13.22 -7.74 0.20
N ILE A 9 -14.36 -8.01 0.84
CA ILE A 9 -15.28 -9.09 0.44
C ILE A 9 -15.89 -8.83 -0.95
N GLU A 10 -16.30 -7.59 -1.25
CA GLU A 10 -16.81 -7.23 -2.58
C GLU A 10 -15.77 -7.46 -3.68
N LYS A 11 -14.48 -7.17 -3.39
CA LYS A 11 -13.39 -7.42 -4.32
C LYS A 11 -13.12 -8.90 -4.52
N ILE A 12 -13.18 -9.72 -3.46
CA ILE A 12 -13.08 -11.19 -3.55
C ILE A 12 -14.21 -11.75 -4.41
N ASN A 13 -15.46 -11.32 -4.17
CA ASN A 13 -16.64 -11.82 -4.88
C ASN A 13 -16.67 -11.49 -6.38
N ARG A 14 -15.81 -10.56 -6.84
CA ARG A 14 -15.65 -10.20 -8.26
C ARG A 14 -14.44 -10.87 -8.91
N MET A 15 -13.68 -11.69 -8.17
CA MET A 15 -12.56 -12.43 -8.73
C MET A 15 -13.08 -13.63 -9.52
N PRO A 16 -12.55 -13.90 -10.72
CA PRO A 16 -12.91 -15.09 -11.49
C PRO A 16 -12.55 -16.38 -10.73
N ASP A 17 -13.43 -17.37 -10.81
CA ASP A 17 -13.31 -18.67 -10.13
C ASP A 17 -12.08 -19.49 -10.56
N GLU A 18 -11.51 -19.18 -11.73
CA GLU A 18 -10.32 -19.84 -12.28
C GLU A 18 -9.00 -19.31 -11.69
N MET A 19 -9.06 -18.33 -10.79
CA MET A 19 -7.87 -17.72 -10.21
C MET A 19 -7.18 -18.66 -9.22
N ASN A 20 -5.88 -18.83 -9.43
CA ASN A 20 -5.03 -19.64 -8.54
C ASN A 20 -5.02 -19.05 -7.12
N GLU A 21 -5.06 -19.91 -6.10
CA GLU A 21 -4.93 -19.56 -4.68
C GLU A 21 -3.74 -18.64 -4.39
N PHE A 22 -2.59 -18.87 -5.04
CA PHE A 22 -1.41 -18.01 -4.86
C PHE A 22 -1.64 -16.59 -5.37
N GLU A 23 -2.30 -16.46 -6.53
CA GLU A 23 -2.62 -15.17 -7.13
C GLU A 23 -3.70 -14.43 -6.30
N LEU A 24 -4.65 -15.18 -5.74
CA LEU A 24 -5.66 -14.66 -4.81
C LEU A 24 -4.99 -14.08 -3.55
N ILE A 25 -4.08 -14.83 -2.92
CA ILE A 25 -3.35 -14.38 -1.72
C ILE A 25 -2.52 -13.12 -2.03
N GLU A 26 -1.84 -13.10 -3.16
CA GLU A 26 -1.04 -11.94 -3.58
C GLU A 26 -1.92 -10.69 -3.75
N ARG A 27 -3.07 -10.83 -4.41
CA ARG A 27 -4.03 -9.72 -4.59
C ARG A 27 -4.61 -9.25 -3.26
N LEU A 28 -4.94 -10.15 -2.36
CA LEU A 28 -5.43 -9.80 -1.02
C LEU A 28 -4.37 -9.06 -0.21
N TYR A 29 -3.11 -9.50 -0.28
CA TYR A 29 -2.00 -8.82 0.35
C TYR A 29 -1.81 -7.40 -0.21
N MET A 30 -1.85 -7.23 -1.54
CA MET A 30 -1.77 -5.91 -2.17
C MET A 30 -2.92 -4.99 -1.73
N LEU A 31 -4.15 -5.50 -1.68
CA LEU A 31 -5.31 -4.72 -1.24
C LEU A 31 -5.17 -4.25 0.21
N SER A 32 -4.73 -5.14 1.10
CA SER A 32 -4.47 -4.81 2.50
C SER A 32 -3.41 -3.71 2.63
N ARG A 33 -2.31 -3.81 1.87
CA ARG A 33 -1.25 -2.78 1.86
C ARG A 33 -1.75 -1.44 1.35
N LEU A 34 -2.54 -1.43 0.27
CA LEU A 34 -3.10 -0.20 -0.29
C LEU A 34 -4.08 0.47 0.67
N GLU A 35 -4.93 -0.32 1.34
CA GLU A 35 -5.86 0.22 2.32
C GLU A 35 -5.13 0.80 3.53
N HIS A 36 -4.12 0.11 4.04
CA HIS A 36 -3.27 0.62 5.12
C HIS A 36 -2.54 1.90 4.69
N SER A 37 -1.97 1.94 3.49
CA SER A 37 -1.33 3.14 2.94
C SER A 37 -2.31 4.32 2.85
N ARG A 38 -3.52 4.08 2.34
CA ARG A 38 -4.58 5.09 2.25
C ARG A 38 -4.94 5.64 3.62
N GLN A 39 -5.13 4.77 4.62
CA GLN A 39 -5.43 5.18 5.99
C GLN A 39 -4.32 6.07 6.55
N ARG A 40 -3.05 5.67 6.39
CA ARG A 40 -1.91 6.47 6.83
C ARG A 40 -1.86 7.84 6.15
N CYS A 41 -2.09 7.91 4.83
CA CYS A 41 -2.17 9.20 4.13
C CYS A 41 -3.28 10.11 4.71
N GLN A 42 -4.39 9.54 5.17
CA GLN A 42 -5.51 10.28 5.76
C GLN A 42 -5.25 10.71 7.21
N THR A 43 -4.55 9.89 8.00
CA THR A 43 -4.35 10.15 9.44
C THR A 43 -3.03 10.83 9.76
N GLU A 44 -1.97 10.49 9.03
CA GLU A 44 -0.60 11.00 9.23
C GLU A 44 -0.24 12.07 8.18
N GLY A 45 -1.04 12.21 7.11
CA GLY A 45 -0.76 13.10 5.99
C GLY A 45 0.13 12.47 4.92
N THR A 46 0.45 13.25 3.90
CA THR A 46 1.32 12.85 2.78
C THR A 46 2.56 13.71 2.76
N PHE A 47 3.71 13.13 2.39
CA PHE A 47 4.92 13.89 2.12
C PHE A 47 4.75 14.73 0.84
N SER A 48 5.29 15.95 0.86
CA SER A 48 5.43 16.75 -0.35
C SER A 48 6.56 16.22 -1.25
N ASP A 49 6.58 16.64 -2.51
CA ASP A 49 7.67 16.29 -3.43
C ASP A 49 9.02 16.83 -2.92
N GLU A 50 9.01 17.98 -2.24
CA GLU A 50 10.18 18.55 -1.57
C GLU A 50 10.67 17.66 -0.43
N ASP A 51 9.78 17.19 0.45
CA ASP A 51 10.12 16.30 1.57
C ASP A 51 10.74 14.98 1.07
N VAL A 52 10.16 14.42 0.01
CA VAL A 52 10.64 13.18 -0.61
C VAL A 52 12.02 13.41 -1.23
N SER A 53 12.19 14.53 -1.95
CA SER A 53 13.45 14.89 -2.59
C SER A 53 14.58 15.08 -1.56
N GLU A 54 14.29 15.75 -0.44
CA GLU A 54 15.23 15.96 0.64
C GLU A 54 15.61 14.64 1.34
N TYR A 55 14.64 13.76 1.61
CA TYR A 55 14.90 12.44 2.19
C TYR A 55 15.88 11.64 1.34
N PHE A 56 15.65 11.56 0.02
CA PHE A 56 16.54 10.82 -0.88
C PHE A 56 17.90 11.50 -1.06
N ARG A 57 17.97 12.83 -1.01
CA ARG A 57 19.25 13.57 -0.99
C ARG A 57 20.08 13.16 0.24
N LYS A 58 19.51 13.25 1.45
CA LYS A 58 20.17 12.87 2.71
C LYS A 58 20.59 11.40 2.71
N LYS A 59 19.75 10.52 2.18
CA LYS A 59 20.06 9.09 2.08
C LYS A 59 21.28 8.84 1.17
N ARG A 60 21.36 9.52 0.02
CA ARG A 60 22.54 9.42 -0.87
C ARG A 60 23.81 9.94 -0.20
N GLU A 61 23.75 11.07 0.50
CA GLU A 61 24.88 11.63 1.23
C GLU A 61 25.41 10.67 2.32
N MET A 62 24.51 10.02 3.07
CA MET A 62 24.90 9.03 4.09
C MET A 62 25.59 7.78 3.52
N HIS A 63 25.23 7.38 2.30
CA HIS A 63 25.84 6.22 1.64
C HIS A 63 27.06 6.57 0.78
N ALA A 64 27.23 7.84 0.39
CA ALA A 64 28.40 8.33 -0.34
C ALA A 64 29.62 8.59 0.55
N ASN A 65 29.39 8.84 1.85
CA ASN A 65 30.43 9.05 2.86
C ASN A 65 30.82 7.76 3.63
N ARG A 66 30.51 6.58 3.06
CA ARG A 66 30.91 5.26 3.55
C ARG A 66 31.91 4.64 2.58
#